data_AF-A0A353A046-F1
#
_entry.id   AF-A0A353A046-F1
#
_cell.length_a   1.000
_cell.length_b   1.000
_cell.length_c   1.000
_cell.angle_alpha   90.00
_cell.angle_beta   90.00
_cell.angle_gamma   90.00
#
_symmetry.space_group_name_H-M   'P 1'
#
loop_
_entity.id
_entity.type
_entity.pdbx_description
1 polymer ?
#
loop_
_entity_poly.entity_id
_entity_poly.type
_entity_poly.pdbx_seq_one_letter_code
_entity_poly.pdbx_strand_id
1 'polypeptide(L)' 'MEKVLPDSQLADLRRRVIEAERIVICAHVNPDGDAVGSSLAIMHWLARWGKQADILVPNRFPDF' A
#
# COMPACT_ATOMS: atom_id res chain seq x y z
N MET A 1 4.15 -24.13 -0.42
CA MET A 1 3.70 -22.84 -0.97
C MET A 1 4.90 -22.20 -1.61
N GLU A 2 4.83 -21.91 -2.90
CA GLU A 2 5.96 -21.34 -3.66
C GLU A 2 6.08 -19.83 -3.39
N LYS A 3 7.31 -19.31 -3.34
CA LYS A 3 7.53 -17.87 -3.13
C LYS A 3 7.21 -17.13 -4.44
N VAL A 4 6.23 -16.23 -4.38
CA VAL A 4 5.85 -15.38 -5.53
C VAL A 4 6.84 -14.23 -5.73
N LEU A 5 7.46 -13.73 -4.66
CA LEU A 5 8.43 -12.63 -4.70
C LEU A 5 9.87 -13.13 -4.49
N PRO A 6 10.85 -12.69 -5.32
CA PRO A 6 12.26 -12.91 -5.08
C PRO A 6 12.73 -12.30 -3.75
N ASP A 7 13.67 -12.98 -3.08
CA ASP A 7 14.19 -12.52 -1.78
C ASP A 7 14.87 -11.15 -1.85
N SER A 8 15.47 -10.80 -2.99
CA SER A 8 16.07 -9.48 -3.22
C SER A 8 15.04 -8.35 -3.23
N GLN A 9 13.89 -8.56 -3.87
CA GLN A 9 12.80 -7.57 -3.89
C GLN A 9 12.17 -7.41 -2.51
N LEU A 10 12.01 -8.52 -1.77
CA LEU A 10 11.49 -8.49 -0.40
C LEU A 10 12.43 -7.75 0.55
N ALA A 11 13.75 -7.95 0.42
CA ALA A 11 14.74 -7.24 1.21
C ALA A 11 14.73 -5.72 0.91
N ASP A 12 14.68 -5.33 -0.37
CA ASP A 12 14.63 -3.90 -0.74
C ASP A 12 13.34 -3.22 -0.27
N LEU A 13 12.19 -3.89 -0.41
CA LEU A 13 10.90 -3.36 0.08
C LEU A 13 10.93 -3.12 1.59
N ARG A 14 11.40 -4.11 2.36
CA ARG A 14 11.50 -3.99 3.84
C ARG A 14 12.38 -2.81 4.24
N ARG A 15 13.53 -2.66 3.57
CA ARG A 15 14.45 -1.55 3.83
C ARG A 15 13.77 -0.20 3.60
N ARG A 16 13.11 -0.01 2.45
CA ARG A 16 12.39 1.23 2.11
C ARG A 16 11.28 1.56 3.10
N VAL A 17 10.50 0.56 3.52
CA VAL A 17 9.42 0.76 4.50
C VAL A 17 9.98 1.14 5.87
N ILE A 18 11.08 0.52 6.31
CA ILE A 18 11.73 0.85 7.59
C ILE A 18 12.28 2.28 7.57
N GLU A 19 12.94 2.68 6.49
CA GLU A 19 13.54 4.02 6.33
C GLU A 19 12.52 5.15 6.17
N ALA A 20 11.36 4.89 5.55
CA ALA A 20 10.34 5.92 5.31
C ALA A 20 9.58 6.29 6.58
N GLU A 21 9.32 7.58 6.80
CA GLU A 21 8.43 8.07 7.89
C GLU A 21 7.00 8.35 7.38
N ARG A 22 6.90 8.93 6.18
CA ARG A 22 5.64 9.25 5.50
C ARG A 22 5.58 8.54 4.16
N ILE A 23 4.45 7.89 3.87
CA ILE A 23 4.24 7.06 2.69
C ILE A 23 2.94 7.51 2.00
N VAL A 24 2.97 7.64 0.69
CA VAL A 24 1.76 7.84 -0.12
C VAL A 24 1.45 6.55 -0.84
N ILE A 25 0.20 6.09 -0.72
CA ILE A 25 -0.35 4.92 -1.41
C ILE A 25 -1.22 5.44 -2.56
N CYS A 26 -0.91 5.02 -3.78
CA CYS A 26 -1.67 5.40 -4.97
C CYS A 26 -2.41 4.19 -5.55
N ALA A 27 -3.55 4.44 -6.18
CA ALA A 27 -4.26 3.45 -6.98
C ALA A 27 -4.55 3.97 -8.40
N HIS A 28 -5.00 3.07 -9.28
CA HIS A 28 -5.39 3.43 -10.64
C HIS A 28 -6.68 4.28 -10.67
N VAL A 29 -6.96 4.87 -11.83
CA VAL A 29 -8.23 5.57 -12.10
C VAL A 29 -9.42 4.62 -11.96
N ASN A 30 -10.55 5.14 -11.52
CA ASN A 30 -11.79 4.40 -11.24
C ASN A 30 -11.50 3.24 -10.27
N PRO A 31 -11.03 3.53 -9.05
CA PRO A 31 -10.64 2.48 -8.11
C PRO A 31 -11.84 1.58 -7.80
N ASP A 32 -11.64 0.28 -7.93
CA ASP A 32 -12.62 -0.74 -7.60
C ASP A 32 -12.46 -1.20 -6.13
N GLY A 33 -13.23 -2.23 -5.76
CA GLY A 33 -13.18 -2.77 -4.40
C GLY A 33 -11.80 -3.31 -4.00
N ASP A 34 -11.03 -3.86 -4.95
CA ASP A 34 -9.68 -4.34 -4.66
C ASP A 34 -8.72 -3.17 -4.48
N ALA A 35 -8.75 -2.17 -5.37
CA ALA A 35 -7.93 -0.97 -5.23
C ALA A 35 -8.14 -0.27 -3.88
N VAL A 36 -9.40 -0.09 -3.46
CA VAL A 36 -9.73 0.51 -2.16
C VAL A 36 -9.32 -0.41 -1.01
N GLY A 37 -9.68 -1.69 -1.08
CA GLY A 37 -9.42 -2.67 -0.03
C GLY A 37 -7.94 -2.90 0.22
N SER A 38 -7.16 -3.17 -0.84
CA SER A 38 -5.72 -3.36 -0.78
C SER A 38 -4.99 -2.11 -0.27
N SER A 39 -5.42 -0.91 -0.69
CA SER A 39 -4.85 0.35 -0.19
C SER A 39 -5.10 0.55 1.31
N LEU A 40 -6.33 0.32 1.78
CA LEU A 40 -6.68 0.41 3.20
C LEU A 40 -5.92 -0.64 4.04
N ALA A 41 -5.81 -1.87 3.54
CA ALA A 41 -5.09 -2.94 4.23
C ALA A 41 -3.61 -2.55 4.45
N ILE A 42 -2.95 -2.01 3.41
CA ILE A 42 -1.57 -1.55 3.50
C ILE A 42 -1.45 -0.35 4.44
N MET A 43 -2.33 0.64 4.34
CA MET A 43 -2.34 1.82 5.21
C MET A 43 -2.44 1.42 6.69
N HIS A 44 -3.39 0.55 7.05
CA HIS A 44 -3.55 0.08 8.43
C HIS A 44 -2.37 -0.77 8.90
N TRP A 45 -1.79 -1.59 8.03
CA TRP A 45 -0.59 -2.36 8.36
C TRP A 45 0.61 -1.46 8.64
N LEU A 46 0.83 -0.42 7.82
CA LEU A 46 1.88 0.58 7.99
C LEU A 46 1.68 1.40 9.28
N ALA A 47 0.43 1.76 9.61
CA ALA A 47 0.12 2.46 10.86
C ALA A 47 0.51 1.63 12.10
N ARG A 48 0.30 0.30 12.07
CA ARG A 48 0.76 -0.60 13.14
C ARG A 48 2.29 -0.65 13.29
N TRP A 49 3.02 -0.23 12.26
CA TRP A 49 4.48 -0.08 12.25
C TRP A 49 4.94 1.35 12.58
N GLY A 50 4.03 2.22 13.04
CA GLY A 50 4.33 3.60 13.41
C GLY A 50 4.56 4.53 12.23
N LYS A 51 4.17 4.13 11.02
CA LYS A 51 4.31 4.93 9.80
C LYS A 51 3.08 5.79 9.58
N GLN A 52 3.28 6.99 9.03
CA GLN A 52 2.18 7.83 8.54
C GLN A 52 1.95 7.51 7.06
N ALA A 53 0.74 7.09 6.70
CA ALA A 53 0.40 6.72 5.33
C ALA A 53 -0.90 7.38 4.89
N ASP A 54 -0.86 8.03 3.72
CA ASP A 54 -2.02 8.66 3.08
C ASP A 54 -2.35 7.93 1.78
N ILE A 55 -3.64 7.72 1.51
CA ILE A 55 -4.11 7.14 0.25
C ILE A 55 -4.56 8.28 -0.66
N LEU A 56 -3.99 8.33 -1.87
CA LEU A 56 -4.37 9.28 -2.91
C LEU A 56 -4.90 8.53 -4.13
N VAL A 57 -6.18 8.74 -4.43
CA VAL A 57 -6.82 8.21 -5.63
C VAL A 57 -7.17 9.36 -6.58
N PRO A 58 -6.96 9.19 -7.90
CA PRO A 58 -7.09 10.29 -8.86
C PRO A 58 -8.55 10.71 -9.11
N ASN A 59 -9.51 9.87 -8.74
CA ASN A 59 -10.94 10.14 -8.91
C ASN A 59 -11.77 9.39 -7.86
N ARG A 60 -13.08 9.68 -7.87
CA ARG A 60 -14.01 9.08 -6.92
C ARG A 60 -14.14 7.57 -7.18
N PHE A 61 -14.19 6.79 -6.11
CA PHE A 61 -14.66 5.41 -6.13
C PHE A 61 -16.18 5.36 -6.41
N PRO A 62 -16.74 4.22 -6.84
CA PRO A 62 -18.18 4.08 -7.05
C PRO A 62 -19.00 4.47 -5.82
N ASP A 63 -20.16 5.10 -6.03
CA ASP A 63 -21.14 5.35 -4.96
C ASP A 63 -21.84 3.99 -4.68
N PHE A 64 -21.28 3.17 -3.79
CA PHE A 64 -21.85 1.89 -3.35
C PHE A 64 -22.84 2.06 -2.19
#